data_AF-A0A931V8T2-F1
#
_entry.id   AF-A0A931V8T2-F1
#
_cell.length_a   1.000
_cell.length_b   1.000
_cell.length_c   1.000
_cell.angle_alpha   90.00
_cell.angle_beta   90.00
_cell.angle_gamma   90.00
#
_symmetry.space_group_name_H-M   'P 1'
#
loop_
_entity.id
_entity.type
_entity.pdbx_description
1 polymer ?
#
loop_
_entity_poly.entity_id
_entity_poly.type
_entity_poly.pdbx_seq_one_letter_code
_entity_poly.pdbx_strand_id
1 'polypeptide(L)'
;MFYNIFYNILQFLHLISFVFMSVPLFNLIIVNERALLGTAFVYSADRYMENIIRRGAVRCFVFQASVLITGVLLLIFGPLGIEALWQSWVLLTKTALLFTLMGLLSYVHFSLQPKIEALLANLGADSPVPEGLMGRLKPYRIRRKKLATFCLFLVITTIILGLQVYGTFHPLLNIALIILAGLFALRANKTLVRFGWF
;
A
#
# COMPACT_ATOMS: atom_id res chain seq x y z
N MET A 1 11.37 -32.00 -13.99
CA MET A 1 11.23 -31.87 -12.52
C MET A 1 11.65 -30.48 -12.03
N PHE A 2 12.88 -30.01 -12.33
CA PHE A 2 13.38 -28.68 -11.90
C PHE A 2 12.56 -27.48 -12.41
N TYR A 3 12.05 -27.53 -13.64
CA TYR A 3 11.20 -26.47 -14.21
C TYR A 3 9.94 -26.21 -13.37
N ASN A 4 9.27 -27.27 -12.91
CA ASN A 4 8.08 -27.14 -12.05
C ASN A 4 8.43 -26.57 -10.67
N ILE A 5 9.59 -26.92 -10.11
CA ILE A 5 10.03 -26.38 -8.81
C ILE A 5 10.32 -24.88 -8.93
N PHE A 6 11.07 -24.47 -9.95
CA PHE A 6 11.39 -23.06 -10.19
C PHE A 6 10.13 -22.21 -10.41
N TYR A 7 9.22 -22.69 -11.26
CA TYR A 7 7.95 -22.01 -11.52
C TYR A 7 7.11 -21.85 -10.24
N ASN A 8 7.00 -22.91 -9.43
CA ASN A 8 6.25 -22.86 -8.16
C ASN A 8 6.90 -21.90 -7.15
N ILE A 9 8.24 -21.85 -7.08
CA ILE A 9 8.96 -20.87 -6.26
C ILE A 9 8.63 -19.45 -6.73
N LEU A 10 8.65 -19.18 -8.04
CA LEU A 10 8.28 -17.87 -8.57
C LEU A 10 6.84 -17.49 -8.23
N GLN A 11 5.89 -18.41 -8.37
CA GLN A 11 4.49 -18.18 -7.97
C GLN A 11 4.38 -17.85 -6.49
N PHE A 12 5.05 -18.63 -5.63
CA PHE A 12 5.07 -18.38 -4.20
C PHE A 12 5.63 -17.00 -3.87
N LEU A 13 6.80 -16.65 -4.43
CA LEU A 13 7.44 -15.34 -4.22
C LEU A 13 6.56 -14.19 -4.72
N HIS A 14 5.88 -14.38 -5.85
CA HIS A 14 4.96 -13.39 -6.40
C HIS A 14 3.76 -13.14 -5.46
N LEU A 15 3.12 -14.22 -4.98
CA LEU A 15 1.97 -14.16 -4.08
C LEU A 15 2.35 -13.57 -2.73
N ILE A 16 3.43 -14.04 -2.11
CA ILE A 16 3.83 -13.56 -0.78
C ILE A 16 4.24 -12.09 -0.80
N SER A 17 4.83 -11.61 -1.91
CA SER A 17 5.14 -10.19 -2.09
C SER A 17 3.88 -9.32 -2.12
N PHE A 18 2.79 -9.79 -2.73
CA PHE A 18 1.49 -9.11 -2.66
C PHE A 18 0.92 -9.08 -1.23
N VAL A 19 1.02 -10.18 -0.48
CA VAL A 19 0.56 -10.26 0.92
C VAL A 19 1.30 -9.24 1.80
N PHE A 20 2.62 -9.14 1.66
CA PHE A 20 3.42 -8.18 2.42
C PHE A 20 3.30 -6.74 1.94
N MET A 21 2.70 -6.50 0.77
CA MET A 21 2.33 -5.15 0.30
C MET A 21 1.15 -4.54 1.08
N SER A 22 0.73 -5.14 2.21
CA SER A 22 -0.27 -4.65 3.17
C SER A 22 0.18 -3.45 4.01
N VAL A 23 1.38 -2.90 3.78
CA VAL A 23 1.88 -1.68 4.45
C VAL A 23 0.89 -0.50 4.46
N PRO A 24 0.10 -0.21 3.40
CA PRO A 24 -0.91 0.85 3.47
C PRO A 24 -1.94 0.64 4.60
N LEU A 25 -2.34 -0.61 4.86
CA LEU A 25 -3.25 -0.95 5.97
C LEU A 25 -2.59 -0.65 7.32
N PHE A 26 -1.36 -1.11 7.54
CA PHE A 26 -0.63 -0.86 8.79
C PHE A 26 -0.40 0.64 9.03
N ASN A 27 -0.10 1.40 7.98
CA ASN A 27 0.03 2.85 8.08
C ASN A 27 -1.29 3.53 8.49
N LEU A 28 -2.45 3.06 7.99
CA LEU A 28 -3.76 3.57 8.39
C LEU A 28 -4.06 3.23 9.85
N ILE A 29 -3.74 2.01 10.30
CA ILE A 29 -3.89 1.59 11.70
C ILE A 29 -3.07 2.52 12.61
N ILE A 30 -1.78 2.70 12.34
CA ILE A 30 -0.90 3.58 13.15
C ILE A 30 -1.46 5.01 13.24
N VAL A 31 -1.95 5.55 12.12
CA VAL A 31 -2.52 6.91 12.11
C VAL A 31 -3.83 6.99 12.92
N ASN A 32 -4.63 5.94 12.96
CA ASN A 32 -5.85 5.90 13.77
C ASN A 32 -5.52 5.68 15.26
N GLU A 33 -4.55 4.83 15.58
CA GLU A 33 -4.05 4.65 16.96
C GLU A 33 -3.51 5.97 17.53
N ARG A 34 -2.84 6.78 16.70
CA ARG A 34 -2.42 8.13 17.10
C ARG A 34 -3.57 8.98 17.61
N ALA A 35 -4.78 8.84 17.06
CA ALA A 35 -5.92 9.67 17.47
C ALA A 35 -6.31 9.43 18.94
N LEU A 36 -5.93 8.29 19.53
CA LEU A 36 -6.14 7.98 20.94
C LEU A 36 -5.24 8.81 21.87
N LEU A 37 -4.14 9.38 21.35
CA LEU A 37 -3.22 10.23 22.12
C LEU A 37 -3.71 11.69 22.25
N GLY A 38 -4.87 12.01 21.66
CA GLY A 38 -5.44 13.36 21.65
C GLY A 38 -5.02 14.20 20.45
N THR A 39 -5.36 15.49 20.49
CA THR A 39 -5.15 16.45 19.38
C THR A 39 -3.82 17.21 19.48
N ALA A 40 -3.21 17.23 20.67
CA ALA A 40 -1.92 17.85 20.91
C ALA A 40 -0.79 17.04 20.28
N PHE A 41 0.27 17.73 19.87
CA PHE A 41 1.47 17.08 19.37
C PHE A 41 2.31 16.59 20.54
N VAL A 42 2.63 15.28 20.56
CA VAL A 42 3.48 14.67 21.59
C VAL A 42 4.75 14.21 20.90
N TYR A 43 5.87 14.92 21.13
CA TYR A 43 7.10 14.74 20.35
C TYR A 43 7.56 13.28 20.25
N SER A 44 7.67 12.58 21.38
CA SER A 44 8.14 11.18 21.42
C SER A 44 7.23 10.24 20.60
N ALA A 45 5.92 10.30 20.85
CA ALA A 45 4.95 9.43 20.19
C ALA A 45 4.75 9.78 18.70
N ASP A 46 4.57 11.07 18.38
CA ASP A 46 4.40 11.53 17.00
C ASP A 46 5.63 11.21 16.16
N ARG A 47 6.84 11.50 16.65
CA ARG A 47 8.09 11.26 15.91
C ARG A 47 8.31 9.76 15.69
N TYR A 48 8.04 8.94 16.71
CA TYR A 48 8.11 7.48 16.60
C TYR A 48 7.15 6.95 15.52
N MET A 49 5.87 7.33 15.58
CA MET A 49 4.87 6.90 14.60
C MET A 49 5.19 7.39 13.18
N GLU A 50 5.64 8.64 13.02
CA GLU A 50 6.07 9.17 11.72
C GLU A 50 7.26 8.38 11.14
N ASN A 51 8.21 7.96 11.98
CA ASN A 51 9.34 7.14 11.56
C ASN A 51 8.91 5.75 11.08
N ILE A 52 7.93 5.11 11.73
CA ILE A 52 7.38 3.84 11.27
C ILE A 52 6.74 3.99 9.90
N ILE A 53 5.85 4.98 9.75
CA ILE A 53 5.12 5.24 8.49
C ILE A 53 6.11 5.52 7.35
N ARG A 54 7.14 6.33 7.62
CA ARG A 54 8.21 6.65 6.66
C ARG A 54 8.94 5.40 6.17
N ARG A 55 9.39 4.56 7.10
CA ARG A 55 10.13 3.32 6.76
C ARG A 55 9.25 2.32 6.02
N GLY A 56 7.94 2.37 6.21
CA GLY A 56 6.97 1.58 5.45
C GLY A 56 7.07 1.82 3.93
N ALA A 57 7.31 3.05 3.49
CA ALA A 57 7.39 3.37 2.06
C ALA A 57 8.51 2.60 1.33
N VAL A 58 9.69 2.49 1.95
CA VAL A 58 10.82 1.74 1.38
C VAL A 58 10.48 0.26 1.23
N ARG A 59 9.81 -0.33 2.23
CA ARG A 59 9.35 -1.73 2.17
C ARG A 59 8.36 -1.94 1.03
N CYS A 60 7.43 -1.00 0.81
CA CYS A 60 6.52 -1.06 -0.34
C CYS A 60 7.26 -1.08 -1.68
N PHE A 61 8.31 -0.28 -1.85
CA PHE A 61 9.10 -0.30 -3.10
C PHE A 61 9.73 -1.67 -3.33
N VAL A 62 10.31 -2.26 -2.29
CA VAL A 62 10.88 -3.61 -2.37
C VAL A 62 9.82 -4.62 -2.78
N PHE A 63 8.66 -4.65 -2.12
CA PHE A 63 7.59 -5.58 -2.48
C PHE A 63 7.01 -5.34 -3.88
N GLN A 64 6.83 -4.08 -4.30
CA GLN A 64 6.37 -3.74 -5.66
C GLN A 64 7.38 -4.19 -6.72
N ALA A 65 8.68 -3.99 -6.47
CA ALA A 65 9.74 -4.46 -7.35
C ALA A 65 9.77 -5.99 -7.40
N SER A 66 9.65 -6.67 -6.26
CA SER A 66 9.54 -8.13 -6.21
C SER A 66 8.34 -8.64 -6.99
N VAL A 67 7.16 -8.03 -6.85
CA VAL A 67 5.95 -8.36 -7.63
C VAL A 67 6.19 -8.15 -9.12
N LEU A 68 6.79 -7.04 -9.53
CA LEU A 68 7.07 -6.74 -10.94
C LEU A 68 8.03 -7.79 -11.53
N ILE A 69 9.17 -8.00 -10.88
CA ILE A 69 10.22 -8.92 -11.35
C ILE A 69 9.67 -10.35 -11.43
N THR A 70 9.05 -10.84 -10.35
CA THR A 70 8.48 -12.19 -10.34
C THR A 70 7.32 -12.33 -11.33
N GLY A 71 6.52 -11.29 -11.53
CA GLY A 71 5.44 -11.27 -12.53
C GLY A 71 5.97 -11.39 -13.96
N VAL A 72 7.02 -10.63 -14.31
CA VAL A 72 7.68 -10.73 -15.62
C VAL A 72 8.31 -12.11 -15.81
N LEU A 73 9.01 -12.64 -14.80
CA LEU A 73 9.61 -13.97 -14.86
C LEU A 73 8.55 -15.07 -15.02
N LEU A 74 7.39 -14.94 -14.38
CA LEU A 74 6.27 -15.88 -14.56
C LEU A 74 5.70 -15.86 -15.99
N LEU A 75 5.79 -14.73 -16.70
CA LEU A 75 5.35 -14.65 -18.09
C LEU A 75 6.41 -15.20 -19.05
N ILE A 76 7.69 -14.99 -18.77
CA ILE A 76 8.80 -15.51 -19.58
C ILE A 76 8.94 -17.02 -19.45
N PHE A 77 8.89 -17.53 -18.22
CA PHE A 77 9.14 -18.94 -17.91
C PHE A 77 7.86 -19.75 -17.68
N GLY A 78 6.70 -19.12 -17.65
CA GLY A 78 5.41 -19.80 -17.47
C GLY A 78 4.68 -20.09 -18.78
N PRO A 79 3.54 -20.79 -18.70
CA PRO A 79 2.80 -21.25 -19.88
C PRO A 79 2.05 -20.14 -20.63
N LEU A 80 1.87 -18.96 -20.04
CA LEU A 80 1.09 -17.86 -20.62
C LEU A 80 1.86 -17.06 -21.68
N GLY A 81 3.19 -16.98 -21.57
CA GLY A 81 4.02 -16.14 -22.44
C GLY A 81 3.89 -14.63 -22.17
N ILE A 82 4.82 -13.84 -22.70
CA ILE A 82 4.85 -12.38 -22.53
C ILE A 82 3.70 -11.67 -23.27
N GLU A 83 3.21 -12.25 -24.36
CA GLU A 83 2.11 -11.72 -25.18
C GLU A 83 0.80 -11.62 -24.38
N ALA A 84 0.64 -12.46 -23.36
CA ALA A 84 -0.52 -12.44 -22.47
C ALA A 84 -0.71 -11.09 -21.75
N LEU A 85 0.34 -10.26 -21.63
CA LEU A 85 0.22 -8.89 -21.10
C LEU A 85 -0.76 -8.02 -21.87
N TRP A 86 -0.87 -8.23 -23.17
CA TRP A 86 -1.69 -7.39 -24.06
C TRP A 86 -2.98 -8.11 -24.49
N GLN A 87 -2.96 -9.45 -24.49
CA GLN A 87 -4.12 -10.27 -24.86
C GLN A 87 -5.10 -10.48 -23.68
N SER A 88 -4.60 -10.47 -22.44
CA SER A 88 -5.44 -10.61 -21.25
C SER A 88 -5.70 -9.26 -20.59
N TRP A 89 -6.96 -8.84 -20.59
CA TRP A 89 -7.38 -7.61 -19.90
C TRP A 89 -7.06 -7.65 -18.40
N VAL A 90 -7.09 -8.84 -17.77
CA VAL A 90 -6.76 -9.02 -16.34
C VAL A 90 -5.29 -8.71 -16.08
N LEU A 91 -4.38 -9.29 -16.88
CA LEU A 91 -2.94 -9.09 -16.74
C LEU A 91 -2.55 -7.64 -17.06
N LEU A 92 -3.15 -7.07 -18.12
CA LEU A 92 -2.96 -5.67 -18.48
C LEU A 92 -3.37 -4.74 -17.33
N THR A 93 -4.58 -4.95 -16.79
CA THR A 93 -5.13 -4.12 -15.71
C THR A 93 -4.29 -4.21 -14.45
N LYS A 94 -3.92 -5.42 -14.01
CA LYS A 94 -3.02 -5.63 -12.86
C LYS A 94 -1.68 -4.92 -13.06
N THR A 95 -1.12 -5.00 -14.25
CA THR A 95 0.17 -4.36 -14.55
C THR A 95 0.04 -2.84 -14.48
N ALA A 96 -1.02 -2.27 -15.07
CA ALA A 96 -1.32 -0.84 -14.96
C ALA A 96 -1.55 -0.39 -13.50
N LEU A 97 -2.26 -1.20 -12.70
CA LEU A 97 -2.48 -0.94 -11.28
C LEU A 97 -1.17 -0.97 -10.48
N LEU A 98 -0.25 -1.89 -10.78
CA LEU A 98 1.07 -1.95 -10.15
C LEU A 98 1.89 -0.69 -10.45
N PHE A 99 1.94 -0.25 -11.72
CA PHE A 99 2.62 1.00 -12.06
C PHE A 99 1.96 2.22 -11.42
N THR A 100 0.64 2.23 -11.31
CA THR A 100 -0.11 3.28 -10.58
C THR A 100 0.29 3.29 -9.10
N LEU A 101 0.36 2.13 -8.46
CA LEU A 101 0.82 1.98 -7.07
C LEU A 101 2.26 2.47 -6.88
N MET A 102 3.16 2.16 -7.81
CA MET A 102 4.55 2.65 -7.80
C MET A 102 4.62 4.18 -7.97
N GLY A 103 3.78 4.75 -8.85
CA GLY A 103 3.68 6.20 -9.05
C GLY A 103 3.16 6.92 -7.80
N LEU A 104 2.09 6.39 -7.19
CA LEU A 104 1.54 6.94 -5.95
C LEU A 104 2.55 6.88 -4.80
N LEU A 105 3.27 5.75 -4.67
CA LEU A 105 4.30 5.59 -3.65
C LEU A 105 5.46 6.56 -3.87
N SER A 106 5.91 6.72 -5.12
CA SER A 106 6.93 7.71 -5.50
C SER A 106 6.50 9.13 -5.13
N TYR A 107 5.26 9.52 -5.44
CA TYR A 107 4.74 10.83 -5.05
C TYR A 107 4.74 11.01 -3.53
N VAL A 108 4.28 10.00 -2.77
CA VAL A 108 4.28 10.06 -1.31
C VAL A 108 5.71 10.17 -0.77
N HIS A 109 6.64 9.34 -1.26
CA HIS A 109 7.99 9.24 -0.72
C HIS A 109 8.88 10.44 -1.08
N PHE A 110 8.80 10.94 -2.32
CA PHE A 110 9.68 12.01 -2.80
C PHE A 110 9.07 13.41 -2.68
N SER A 111 7.74 13.54 -2.60
CA SER A 111 7.10 14.87 -2.51
C SER A 111 6.44 15.12 -1.16
N LEU A 112 5.60 14.19 -0.68
CA LEU A 112 4.77 14.43 0.49
C LEU A 112 5.52 14.22 1.82
N GLN A 113 6.28 13.14 1.90
CA GLN A 113 7.04 12.75 3.09
C GLN A 113 8.13 13.77 3.45
N PRO A 114 8.93 14.31 2.51
CA PRO A 114 9.94 15.32 2.84
C PRO A 114 9.33 16.63 3.37
N LYS A 115 8.15 17.02 2.88
CA LYS A 115 7.42 18.20 3.41
C LYS A 115 7.00 18.02 4.86
N ILE A 116 6.58 16.81 5.24
CA ILE A 116 6.28 16.47 6.64
C ILE A 116 7.57 16.52 7.47
N GLU A 117 8.67 15.96 6.97
CA GLU A 117 9.95 15.94 7.68
C GLU A 117 10.53 17.34 7.87
N ALA A 118 10.44 18.22 6.88
CA ALA A 118 10.89 19.61 6.99
C ALA A 118 10.18 20.36 8.11
N LEU A 119 8.87 20.14 8.29
CA LEU A 119 8.09 20.73 9.39
C LEU A 119 8.49 20.20 10.78
N LEU A 120 9.07 19.00 10.84
CA LEU A 120 9.45 18.34 12.08
C LEU A 120 10.96 18.39 12.36
N ALA A 121 11.78 18.88 11.43
CA ALA A 121 13.24 18.78 11.47
C ALA A 121 13.86 19.50 12.67
N ASN A 122 13.27 20.62 13.07
CA ASN A 122 13.81 21.50 14.12
C ASN A 122 13.14 21.28 15.49
N LEU A 123 12.37 20.21 15.66
CA LEU A 123 11.73 19.90 16.94
C LEU A 123 12.66 18.99 17.76
N GLY A 124 13.01 19.41 18.97
CA GLY A 124 13.65 18.59 19.99
C GLY A 124 12.66 18.10 21.04
N ALA A 125 13.10 17.18 21.91
CA ALA A 125 12.29 16.69 23.03
C ALA A 125 11.95 17.79 24.04
N ASP A 126 12.90 18.72 24.26
CA ASP A 126 12.78 19.82 25.23
C ASP A 126 12.38 21.14 24.57
N SER A 127 12.19 21.16 23.24
CA SER A 127 11.82 22.36 22.51
C SER A 127 10.31 22.60 22.60
N PRO A 128 9.86 23.83 22.86
CA PRO A 128 8.43 24.14 22.81
C PRO A 128 7.89 23.87 21.41
N VAL A 129 6.68 23.29 21.33
CA VAL A 129 6.01 23.05 20.05
C VAL A 129 5.68 24.42 19.43
N PRO A 130 6.19 24.75 18.23
CA PRO A 130 5.95 26.03 17.61
C PRO A 130 4.46 26.27 17.37
N GLU A 131 4.01 27.51 17.60
CA GLU A 131 2.63 27.90 17.33
C GLU A 131 2.26 27.63 15.86
N GLY A 132 1.05 27.13 15.66
CA GLY A 132 0.54 26.80 14.32
C GLY A 132 1.21 25.60 13.63
N LEU A 133 2.11 24.85 14.28
CA LEU A 133 2.72 23.63 13.70
C LEU A 133 1.63 22.66 13.24
N MET A 134 0.64 22.38 14.09
CA MET A 134 -0.43 21.44 13.77
C MET A 134 -1.29 21.90 12.59
N GLY A 135 -1.50 23.20 12.44
CA GLY A 135 -2.19 23.77 11.28
C GLY A 135 -1.46 23.51 9.96
N ARG A 136 -0.12 23.55 9.97
CA ARG A 136 0.72 23.27 8.79
C ARG A 136 0.92 21.78 8.53
N LEU A 137 0.99 20.96 9.59
CA LEU A 137 1.28 19.53 9.51
C LEU A 137 0.06 18.68 9.12
N LYS A 138 -1.12 19.01 9.66
CA LYS A 138 -2.35 18.24 9.50
C LYS A 138 -2.77 18.05 8.03
N PRO A 139 -2.72 19.05 7.13
CA PRO A 139 -3.09 18.88 5.73
C PRO A 139 -2.24 17.81 5.01
N TYR A 140 -0.92 17.80 5.24
CA TYR A 140 -0.02 16.81 4.64
C TYR A 140 -0.28 15.40 5.19
N ARG A 141 -0.50 15.26 6.51
CA ARG A 141 -0.87 13.99 7.12
C ARG A 141 -2.19 13.45 6.58
N ILE A 142 -3.21 14.30 6.42
CA ILE A 142 -4.50 13.92 5.84
C ILE A 142 -4.33 13.46 4.39
N ARG A 143 -3.56 14.21 3.58
CA ARG A 143 -3.30 13.83 2.18
C ARG A 143 -2.60 12.48 2.10
N ARG A 144 -1.61 12.22 2.96
CA ARG A 144 -0.91 10.92 3.02
C ARG A 144 -1.86 9.79 3.40
N LYS A 145 -2.75 10.04 4.37
CA LYS A 145 -3.77 9.07 4.81
C LYS A 145 -4.74 8.72 3.67
N LYS A 146 -5.23 9.72 2.94
CA LYS A 146 -6.09 9.52 1.76
C LYS A 146 -5.38 8.71 0.66
N LEU A 147 -4.11 9.01 0.38
CA LEU A 147 -3.33 8.26 -0.60
C LEU A 147 -3.09 6.82 -0.14
N ALA A 148 -2.77 6.58 1.14
CA ALA A 148 -2.66 5.23 1.68
C ALA A 148 -3.97 4.44 1.57
N THR A 149 -5.11 5.11 1.77
CA THR A 149 -6.45 4.52 1.57
C THR A 149 -6.65 4.07 0.12
N PHE A 150 -6.31 4.96 -0.82
CA PHE A 150 -6.42 4.64 -2.24
C PHE A 150 -5.46 3.52 -2.63
N CYS A 151 -4.20 3.55 -2.16
CA CYS A 151 -3.25 2.46 -2.37
C CYS A 151 -3.78 1.13 -1.82
N LEU A 152 -4.37 1.10 -0.62
CA LEU A 152 -4.96 -0.11 -0.05
C LEU A 152 -6.06 -0.69 -0.95
N PHE A 153 -6.95 0.17 -1.45
CA PHE A 153 -7.98 -0.24 -2.40
C PHE A 153 -7.38 -0.86 -3.67
N LEU A 154 -6.37 -0.22 -4.26
CA LEU A 154 -5.71 -0.74 -5.47
C LEU A 154 -4.97 -2.05 -5.22
N VAL A 155 -4.31 -2.22 -4.07
CA VAL A 155 -3.64 -3.48 -3.68
C VAL A 155 -4.65 -4.62 -3.62
N ILE A 156 -5.77 -4.45 -2.91
CA ILE A 156 -6.80 -5.48 -2.77
C ILE A 156 -7.45 -5.77 -4.12
N THR A 157 -7.74 -4.75 -4.92
CA THR A 157 -8.26 -4.91 -6.30
C THR A 157 -7.30 -5.73 -7.16
N THR A 158 -5.98 -5.46 -7.05
CA THR A 158 -4.96 -6.21 -7.79
C THR A 158 -4.92 -7.68 -7.35
N ILE A 159 -5.12 -7.96 -6.07
CA ILE A 159 -5.22 -9.34 -5.55
C ILE A 159 -6.47 -10.05 -6.11
N ILE A 160 -7.63 -9.39 -6.10
CA ILE A 160 -8.89 -9.93 -6.65
C ILE A 160 -8.74 -10.27 -8.14
N LEU A 161 -8.11 -9.37 -8.91
CA LEU A 161 -7.80 -9.62 -10.33
C LEU A 161 -6.76 -10.74 -10.50
N GLY A 162 -5.78 -10.84 -9.60
CA GLY A 162 -4.80 -11.91 -9.59
C GLY A 162 -5.42 -13.30 -9.46
N LEU A 163 -6.48 -13.44 -8.65
CA LEU A 163 -7.23 -14.70 -8.52
C LEU A 163 -7.92 -15.10 -9.84
N GLN A 164 -8.33 -14.10 -10.64
CA GLN A 164 -9.01 -14.31 -11.92
C GLN A 164 -8.08 -14.81 -13.03
N VAL A 165 -6.76 -14.79 -12.83
CA VAL A 165 -5.81 -15.42 -13.75
C VAL A 165 -5.96 -16.94 -13.75
N TYR A 166 -6.36 -17.53 -12.61
CA TYR A 166 -6.50 -18.99 -12.45
C TYR A 166 -7.94 -19.48 -12.60
N GLY A 167 -8.93 -18.63 -12.37
CA GLY A 167 -10.34 -18.96 -12.57
C GLY A 167 -11.19 -17.70 -12.60
N THR A 168 -11.97 -17.51 -13.66
CA THR A 168 -12.79 -16.31 -13.83
C THR A 168 -13.96 -16.32 -12.86
N PHE A 169 -14.16 -15.20 -12.16
CA PHE A 169 -15.33 -15.02 -11.33
C PHE A 169 -16.52 -14.55 -12.16
N HIS A 170 -17.72 -14.88 -11.69
CA HIS A 170 -18.94 -14.27 -12.22
C HIS A 170 -18.86 -12.74 -12.11
N PRO A 171 -19.24 -11.95 -13.14
CA PRO A 171 -19.09 -10.50 -13.12
C PRO A 171 -19.69 -9.80 -11.89
N LEU A 172 -20.87 -10.26 -11.44
CA LEU A 172 -21.51 -9.74 -10.22
C LEU A 172 -20.66 -9.96 -8.96
N LEU A 173 -20.03 -11.14 -8.84
CA LEU A 173 -19.14 -11.43 -7.71
C LEU A 173 -17.90 -10.54 -7.76
N ASN A 174 -17.31 -10.37 -8.95
CA ASN A 174 -16.15 -9.49 -9.11
C ASN A 174 -16.48 -8.04 -8.70
N ILE A 175 -17.61 -7.50 -9.17
CA ILE A 175 -18.09 -6.16 -8.79
C ILE A 175 -18.30 -6.08 -7.26
N ALA A 176 -18.96 -7.07 -6.67
CA ALA A 176 -19.21 -7.11 -5.23
C ALA A 176 -17.89 -7.11 -4.43
N LEU A 177 -16.90 -7.91 -4.84
CA LEU A 177 -15.58 -7.97 -4.19
C LEU A 177 -14.82 -6.64 -4.29
N ILE A 178 -14.86 -5.97 -5.44
CA ILE A 178 -14.23 -4.66 -5.63
C ILE A 178 -14.92 -3.59 -4.77
N ILE A 179 -16.26 -3.60 -4.69
CA ILE A 179 -17.02 -2.70 -3.80
C ILE A 179 -16.62 -2.95 -2.34
N LEU A 180 -16.57 -4.21 -1.91
CA LEU A 180 -16.14 -4.57 -0.55
C LEU A 180 -14.72 -4.12 -0.26
N ALA A 181 -13.79 -4.23 -1.22
CA ALA A 181 -12.43 -3.72 -1.09
C ALA A 181 -12.42 -2.19 -0.87
N GLY A 182 -13.26 -1.46 -1.62
CA GLY A 182 -13.42 -0.01 -1.46
C GLY A 182 -13.99 0.36 -0.09
N LEU A 183 -15.05 -0.32 0.35
CA LEU A 183 -15.68 -0.12 1.66
C LEU A 183 -14.69 -0.42 2.79
N PHE A 184 -13.92 -1.51 2.67
CA PHE A 184 -12.89 -1.87 3.64
C PHE A 184 -11.80 -0.80 3.73
N ALA A 185 -11.27 -0.33 2.59
CA ALA A 185 -10.26 0.74 2.59
C ALA A 185 -10.79 2.03 3.23
N LEU A 186 -12.03 2.43 2.90
CA LEU A 186 -12.68 3.60 3.50
C LEU A 186 -12.89 3.44 5.01
N ARG A 187 -13.28 2.25 5.47
CA ARG A 187 -13.39 1.92 6.89
C ARG A 187 -12.04 2.04 7.59
N ALA A 188 -11.00 1.39 7.07
CA ALA A 188 -9.64 1.45 7.62
C ALA A 188 -9.11 2.90 7.72
N ASN A 189 -9.58 3.81 6.86
CA ASN A 189 -9.28 5.23 6.96
C ASN A 189 -10.08 5.98 8.03
N LYS A 190 -11.32 5.59 8.33
CA LYS A 190 -12.21 6.33 9.24
C LYS A 190 -12.19 5.79 10.67
N THR A 191 -11.97 4.49 10.85
CA THR A 191 -12.15 3.80 12.14
C THR A 191 -10.90 3.02 12.54
N LEU A 192 -10.69 2.89 13.84
CA LEU A 192 -9.67 2.01 14.41
C LEU A 192 -10.05 0.55 14.10
N VAL A 193 -9.17 -0.20 13.46
CA VAL A 193 -9.42 -1.60 13.07
C VAL A 193 -8.87 -2.52 14.17
N ARG A 194 -9.60 -2.66 15.29
CA ARG A 194 -9.12 -3.38 16.48
C ARG A 194 -8.83 -4.86 16.23
N PHE A 195 -9.66 -5.52 15.42
CA PHE A 195 -9.57 -6.96 15.19
C PHE A 195 -9.07 -7.33 13.78
N GLY A 196 -8.48 -6.39 13.05
CA GLY A 196 -7.96 -6.59 11.69
C GLY A 196 -9.02 -6.71 10.58
N TRP A 197 -10.20 -7.24 10.88
CA TRP A 197 -11.31 -7.45 9.93
C TRP A 197 -12.52 -6.55 10.19
N PHE A 198 -12.85 -6.36 11.47
CA PHE A 198 -13.97 -5.56 11.97
C PHE A 198 -13.47 -4.48 12.95
#